data_AF-A0A7W0U8T2-F1
#
_entry.id   AF-A0A7W0U8T2-F1
#
_cell.length_a   1.000
_cell.length_b   1.000
_cell.length_c   1.000
_cell.angle_alpha   90.00
_cell.angle_beta   90.00
_cell.angle_gamma   90.00
#
_symmetry.space_group_name_H-M   'P 1'
#
loop_
_entity.id
_entity.type
_entity.pdbx_description
1 polymer ?
#
loop_
_entity_poly.entity_id
_entity_poly.type
_entity_poly.pdbx_seq_one_letter_code
_entity_poly.pdbx_strand_id
1 'polypeptide(L)'
;MVERRSQVVLGLDPDPAALWPVALSGPARAEATGIAELTAAAVVRHGRAAIEATGPACVAVKLQLACYERLGAPGWQALTETADVAREHGLLVIADGKRGDVPVTARAYAQALVGTTAGPYGPVWGLRADAFTANPLLGSDALEPLTSAAAAAGAGCLCLVRTSNPGAAELQDVPAPERPLHERLARLVDELGRDCVGASGLSSVGAVVGATRPETLAVLRELMPRAILLLPGVGAQGGT
;
A
#
# COMPACT_ATOMS: atom_id res chain seq x y z
N MET A 1 -5.35 -5.69 -20.39
CA MET A 1 -5.03 -4.41 -19.73
C MET A 1 -4.74 -3.40 -20.81
N VAL A 2 -5.31 -2.20 -20.74
CA VAL A 2 -4.81 -1.09 -21.57
C VAL A 2 -3.40 -0.81 -21.09
N GLU A 3 -2.41 -0.90 -21.98
CA GLU A 3 -1.01 -0.66 -21.65
C GLU A 3 -0.84 0.84 -21.32
N ARG A 4 -0.78 1.16 -20.04
CA ARG A 4 -0.60 2.53 -19.54
C ARG A 4 0.89 2.82 -19.47
N ARG A 5 1.40 3.72 -20.32
CA ARG A 5 2.79 4.21 -20.27
C ARG A 5 2.96 5.27 -19.16
N SER A 6 2.69 4.88 -17.92
CA SER A 6 2.74 5.76 -16.76
C SER A 6 3.44 5.08 -15.58
N GLN A 7 3.91 5.88 -14.62
CA GLN A 7 4.47 5.44 -13.34
C GLN A 7 3.72 6.08 -12.16
N VAL A 8 2.61 6.78 -12.42
CA VAL A 8 1.88 7.55 -11.42
C VAL A 8 0.97 6.64 -10.61
N VAL A 9 1.08 6.74 -9.28
CA VAL A 9 0.18 6.11 -8.32
C VAL A 9 -0.66 7.19 -7.67
N LEU A 10 -2.00 7.11 -7.78
CA LEU A 10 -2.90 8.01 -7.09
C LEU A 10 -2.94 7.66 -5.60
N GLY A 11 -2.47 8.54 -4.74
CA GLY A 11 -2.68 8.41 -3.29
C GLY A 11 -4.10 8.83 -2.90
N LEU A 12 -4.85 7.94 -2.26
CA LEU A 12 -6.15 8.26 -1.65
C LEU A 12 -6.06 8.12 -0.13
N ASP A 13 -5.95 9.28 0.51
CA ASP A 13 -5.82 9.44 1.96
C ASP A 13 -7.02 10.30 2.44
N PRO A 14 -8.28 9.82 2.28
CA PRO A 14 -9.47 10.66 2.39
C PRO A 14 -9.64 11.22 3.80
N ASP A 15 -9.89 12.53 3.90
CA ASP A 15 -10.27 13.20 5.13
C ASP A 15 -11.75 13.58 5.17
N PRO A 16 -12.58 12.98 6.06
CA PRO A 16 -14.00 13.31 6.18
C PRO A 16 -14.28 14.80 6.38
N ALA A 17 -13.34 15.55 6.96
CA ALA A 17 -13.46 17.00 7.14
C ALA A 17 -13.14 17.82 5.88
N ALA A 18 -12.51 17.22 4.86
CA ALA A 18 -12.02 17.88 3.65
C ALA A 18 -12.39 17.13 2.36
N LEU A 19 -13.53 16.44 2.34
CA LEU A 19 -14.03 15.76 1.15
C LEU A 19 -14.41 16.77 0.06
N TRP A 20 -14.28 16.36 -1.20
CA TRP A 20 -14.73 17.16 -2.34
C TRP A 20 -16.24 17.41 -2.27
N PRO A 21 -16.75 18.58 -2.71
CA PRO A 21 -18.18 18.90 -2.65
C PRO A 21 -19.09 17.87 -3.32
N VAL A 22 -18.63 17.27 -4.42
CA VAL A 22 -19.36 16.19 -5.12
C VAL A 22 -19.56 14.95 -4.26
N ALA A 23 -18.66 14.68 -3.31
CA ALA A 23 -18.78 13.57 -2.38
C ALA A 23 -19.89 13.75 -1.35
N LEU A 24 -20.31 14.99 -1.12
CA LEU A 24 -21.42 15.33 -0.21
C LEU A 24 -22.77 15.33 -0.93
N SER A 25 -22.75 15.38 -2.26
CA SER A 25 -23.93 15.44 -3.12
C SER A 25 -24.21 14.04 -3.70
N GLY A 26 -25.06 13.26 -3.04
CA GLY A 26 -25.46 11.95 -3.51
C GLY A 26 -26.52 11.35 -2.61
N PRO A 27 -27.36 10.42 -3.12
CA PRO A 27 -28.33 9.75 -2.26
C PRO A 27 -27.56 9.06 -1.12
N ALA A 28 -28.06 9.21 0.11
CA ALA A 28 -27.70 8.28 1.17
C ALA A 28 -27.98 6.86 0.64
N ARG A 29 -27.14 5.88 0.99
CA ARG A 29 -27.52 4.48 0.74
C ARG A 29 -28.89 4.28 1.37
N ALA A 30 -29.81 3.65 0.63
CA ALA A 30 -31.20 3.48 1.09
C ALA A 30 -31.28 2.86 2.50
N GLU A 31 -30.25 2.12 2.91
CA GLU A 31 -30.12 1.43 4.20
C GLU A 31 -29.14 2.10 5.19
N ALA A 32 -28.37 3.13 4.78
CA ALA A 32 -27.43 3.80 5.69
C ALA A 32 -28.19 4.74 6.63
N THR A 33 -28.28 4.33 7.89
CA THR A 33 -29.00 5.08 8.93
C THR A 33 -28.04 5.63 9.99
N GLY A 34 -26.83 5.09 10.08
CA GLY A 34 -25.79 5.54 11.01
C GLY A 34 -24.87 6.63 10.45
N ILE A 35 -24.41 7.54 11.33
CA ILE A 35 -23.45 8.61 10.97
C ILE A 35 -22.16 8.04 10.35
N ALA A 36 -21.66 6.92 10.88
CA ALA A 36 -20.46 6.26 10.36
C ALA A 36 -20.68 5.72 8.93
N GLU A 37 -21.85 5.17 8.63
CA GLU A 37 -22.21 4.65 7.30
C GLU A 37 -22.35 5.78 6.28
N LEU A 38 -23.01 6.87 6.66
CA LEU A 38 -23.15 8.06 5.84
C LEU A 38 -21.79 8.70 5.53
N THR A 39 -20.91 8.77 6.55
CA THR A 39 -19.54 9.27 6.41
C THR A 39 -18.71 8.37 5.49
N ALA A 40 -18.77 7.06 5.69
CA ALA A 40 -18.09 6.08 4.85
C ALA A 40 -18.57 6.13 3.39
N ALA A 41 -19.87 6.28 3.16
CA ALA A 41 -20.43 6.46 1.82
C ALA A 41 -19.93 7.74 1.13
N ALA A 42 -19.77 8.85 1.88
CA ALA A 42 -19.16 10.06 1.37
C ALA A 42 -17.68 9.86 1.01
N VAL A 43 -16.93 9.11 1.81
CA VAL A 43 -15.55 8.74 1.51
C VAL A 43 -15.44 7.93 0.22
N VAL A 44 -16.34 6.96 -0.02
CA VAL A 44 -16.38 6.20 -1.29
C VAL A 44 -16.64 7.13 -2.48
N ARG A 45 -17.60 8.05 -2.37
CA ARG A 45 -17.89 9.02 -3.45
C ARG A 45 -16.70 9.94 -3.74
N HIS A 46 -15.98 10.37 -2.71
CA HIS A 46 -14.75 11.14 -2.87
C HIS A 46 -13.68 10.34 -3.62
N GLY A 47 -13.43 9.10 -3.20
CA GLY A 47 -12.48 8.21 -3.86
C GLY A 47 -12.84 7.95 -5.32
N ARG A 48 -14.13 7.68 -5.61
CA ARG A 48 -14.65 7.51 -6.97
C ARG A 48 -14.41 8.76 -7.82
N ALA A 49 -14.78 9.94 -7.33
CA ALA A 49 -14.57 11.19 -8.07
C ALA A 49 -13.09 11.45 -8.39
N ALA A 50 -12.18 11.16 -7.44
CA ALA A 50 -10.74 11.27 -7.67
C ALA A 50 -10.22 10.25 -8.70
N ILE A 51 -10.68 8.99 -8.64
CA ILE A 51 -10.34 7.94 -9.60
C ILE A 51 -10.87 8.27 -10.99
N GLU A 52 -12.10 8.76 -11.12
CA GLU A 52 -12.67 9.15 -12.41
C GLU A 52 -11.89 10.32 -13.03
N ALA A 53 -11.50 11.30 -12.22
CA ALA A 53 -10.79 12.48 -12.69
C ALA A 53 -9.32 12.21 -13.08
N THR A 54 -8.63 11.35 -12.33
CA THR A 54 -7.16 11.19 -12.46
C THR A 54 -6.74 9.80 -12.94
N GLY A 55 -7.62 8.81 -12.79
CA GLY A 55 -7.41 7.42 -13.12
C GLY A 55 -6.79 7.20 -14.49
N PRO A 56 -7.23 7.84 -15.58
CA PRO A 56 -6.61 7.68 -16.91
C PRO A 56 -5.09 7.92 -16.97
N ALA A 57 -4.52 8.73 -16.07
CA ALA A 57 -3.08 9.00 -16.00
C ALA A 57 -2.32 8.07 -15.03
N CYS A 58 -3.01 7.29 -14.19
CA CYS A 58 -2.41 6.47 -13.14
C CYS A 58 -2.31 5.00 -13.54
N VAL A 59 -1.33 4.28 -12.99
CA VAL A 59 -1.23 2.80 -13.09
C VAL A 59 -1.87 2.10 -11.90
N ALA A 60 -1.94 2.78 -10.76
CA ALA A 60 -2.45 2.23 -9.51
C ALA A 60 -3.09 3.31 -8.64
N VAL A 61 -3.88 2.86 -7.67
CA VAL A 61 -4.36 3.65 -6.53
C VAL A 61 -3.75 3.07 -5.27
N LYS A 62 -3.19 3.93 -4.41
CA LYS A 62 -2.71 3.58 -3.08
C LYS A 62 -3.71 4.06 -2.03
N LEU A 63 -4.37 3.12 -1.36
CA LEU A 63 -5.36 3.38 -0.32
C LEU A 63 -4.68 3.40 1.06
N GLN A 64 -4.73 4.53 1.78
CA GLN A 64 -4.23 4.61 3.16
C GLN A 64 -5.20 3.95 4.13
N LEU A 65 -4.88 2.75 4.61
CA LEU A 65 -5.83 1.95 5.39
C LEU A 65 -6.30 2.67 6.66
N ALA A 66 -5.42 3.41 7.33
CA ALA A 66 -5.75 4.18 8.54
C ALA A 66 -6.89 5.19 8.32
N CYS A 67 -6.99 5.80 7.13
CA CYS A 67 -8.06 6.76 6.80
C CYS A 67 -9.44 6.11 6.76
N TYR A 68 -9.50 4.81 6.44
CA TYR A 68 -10.71 4.01 6.42
C TYR A 68 -10.99 3.38 7.79
N GLU A 69 -9.97 2.81 8.45
CA GLU A 69 -10.08 2.15 9.76
C GLU A 69 -10.70 3.05 10.84
N ARG A 70 -10.41 4.36 10.82
CA ARG A 70 -11.00 5.33 11.76
C ARG A 70 -12.53 5.44 11.69
N LEU A 71 -13.15 4.92 10.62
CA LEU A 71 -14.61 4.91 10.46
C LEU A 71 -15.25 3.59 10.95
N GLY A 72 -14.47 2.69 11.57
CA GLY A 72 -14.95 1.40 12.07
C GLY A 72 -15.33 0.44 10.94
N ALA A 73 -16.28 -0.46 11.20
CA ALA A 73 -16.72 -1.46 10.23
C ALA A 73 -17.22 -0.86 8.89
N PRO A 74 -18.01 0.25 8.88
CA PRO A 74 -18.37 0.92 7.63
C PRO A 74 -17.16 1.43 6.83
N GLY A 75 -16.07 1.79 7.52
CA GLY A 75 -14.82 2.18 6.88
C GLY A 75 -14.17 1.07 6.07
N TRP A 76 -14.15 -0.15 6.61
CA TRP A 76 -13.61 -1.31 5.89
C TRP A 76 -14.47 -1.70 4.67
N GLN A 77 -15.80 -1.50 4.77
CA GLN A 77 -16.70 -1.62 3.61
C GLN A 77 -16.36 -0.56 2.56
N ALA A 78 -16.22 0.70 2.95
CA ALA A 78 -15.82 1.79 2.06
C ALA A 78 -14.46 1.57 1.40
N LEU A 79 -13.50 0.98 2.11
CA LEU A 79 -12.21 0.59 1.56
C LEU A 79 -12.37 -0.43 0.43
N THR A 80 -13.14 -1.49 0.69
CA THR A 80 -13.41 -2.55 -0.29
C THR A 80 -14.08 -1.98 -1.54
N GLU A 81 -15.09 -1.13 -1.35
CA GLU A 81 -15.80 -0.48 -2.46
C GLU A 81 -14.90 0.45 -3.25
N THR A 82 -14.05 1.25 -2.59
CA THR A 82 -13.11 2.13 -3.29
C THR A 82 -12.09 1.32 -4.10
N ALA A 83 -11.64 0.18 -3.57
CA ALA A 83 -10.79 -0.75 -4.30
C ALA A 83 -11.49 -1.33 -5.53
N ASP A 84 -12.78 -1.67 -5.42
CA ASP A 84 -13.57 -2.14 -6.57
C ASP A 84 -13.74 -1.07 -7.64
N VAL A 85 -13.97 0.19 -7.26
CA VAL A 85 -13.95 1.32 -8.21
C VAL A 85 -12.59 1.41 -8.93
N ALA A 86 -11.47 1.29 -8.21
CA ALA A 86 -10.16 1.32 -8.85
C ALA A 86 -10.01 0.19 -9.90
N ARG A 87 -10.50 -1.01 -9.59
CA ARG A 87 -10.49 -2.17 -10.51
C ARG A 87 -11.41 -1.98 -11.72
N GLU A 88 -12.60 -1.42 -11.54
CA GLU A 88 -13.52 -1.04 -12.63
C GLU A 88 -12.83 -0.11 -13.64
N HIS A 89 -11.95 0.76 -13.15
CA HIS A 89 -11.14 1.68 -13.96
C HIS A 89 -9.80 1.06 -14.44
N GLY A 90 -9.57 -0.24 -14.22
CA GLY A 90 -8.38 -0.95 -14.66
C GLY A 90 -7.09 -0.47 -13.98
N LEU A 91 -7.18 -0.04 -12.72
CA LEU A 91 -6.06 0.36 -11.87
C LEU A 91 -5.70 -0.76 -10.90
N LEU A 92 -4.40 -0.91 -10.61
CA LEU A 92 -3.95 -1.76 -9.51
C LEU A 92 -4.27 -1.12 -8.16
N VAL A 93 -4.50 -1.94 -7.14
CA VAL A 93 -4.79 -1.51 -5.76
C VAL A 93 -3.60 -1.79 -4.87
N ILE A 94 -3.03 -0.73 -4.29
CA ILE A 94 -1.97 -0.82 -3.27
C ILE A 94 -2.56 -0.51 -1.90
N ALA A 95 -2.54 -1.48 -1.00
CA ALA A 95 -2.99 -1.31 0.38
C ALA A 95 -1.85 -0.77 1.26
N ASP A 96 -1.90 0.52 1.59
CA ASP A 96 -0.89 1.14 2.44
C ASP A 96 -1.29 1.03 3.91
N GLY A 97 -0.92 -0.09 4.53
CA GLY A 97 -1.21 -0.42 5.93
C GLY A 97 0.02 -0.60 6.82
N LYS A 98 1.22 -0.67 6.23
CA LYS A 98 2.52 -0.79 6.92
C LYS A 98 2.56 -1.94 7.94
N ARG A 99 1.93 -3.07 7.60
CA ARG A 99 1.75 -4.19 8.54
C ARG A 99 3.08 -4.87 8.85
N GLY A 100 3.31 -5.19 10.11
CA GLY A 100 4.49 -5.92 10.57
C GLY A 100 4.27 -6.37 12.01
N ASP A 101 4.41 -7.66 12.25
CA ASP A 101 4.14 -8.33 13.54
C ASP A 101 4.79 -9.72 13.51
N VAL A 102 4.75 -10.46 14.62
CA VAL A 102 5.27 -11.83 14.69
C VAL A 102 4.54 -12.76 13.71
N PRO A 103 5.15 -13.90 13.30
CA PRO A 103 4.71 -14.66 12.13
C PRO A 103 3.23 -15.08 12.11
N VAL A 104 2.65 -15.42 13.26
CA VAL A 104 1.23 -15.82 13.35
C VAL A 104 0.29 -14.65 13.01
N THR A 105 0.58 -13.45 13.51
CA THR A 105 -0.20 -12.25 13.26
C THR A 105 0.05 -11.73 11.85
N ALA A 106 1.30 -11.80 11.38
CA ALA A 106 1.66 -11.46 10.00
C ALA A 106 0.86 -12.27 8.97
N ARG A 107 0.61 -13.57 9.24
CA ARG A 107 -0.27 -14.39 8.39
C ARG A 107 -1.71 -13.88 8.34
N ALA A 108 -2.26 -13.43 9.46
CA ALA A 108 -3.60 -12.85 9.50
C ALA A 108 -3.66 -11.54 8.69
N TYR A 109 -2.62 -10.70 8.74
CA TYR A 109 -2.52 -9.53 7.88
C TYR A 109 -2.47 -9.90 6.39
N ALA A 110 -1.67 -10.89 6.01
CA ALA A 110 -1.62 -11.39 4.65
C ALA A 110 -2.99 -11.87 4.13
N GLN A 111 -3.73 -12.63 4.96
CA GLN A 111 -5.09 -13.07 4.64
C GLN A 111 -6.04 -11.89 4.42
N ALA A 112 -5.98 -10.87 5.28
CA ALA A 112 -6.83 -9.69 5.18
C ALA A 112 -6.51 -8.81 3.96
N LEU A 113 -5.26 -8.79 3.49
CA LEU A 113 -4.82 -7.90 2.41
C LEU A 113 -4.90 -8.54 1.03
N VAL A 114 -4.38 -9.75 0.86
CA VAL A 114 -4.22 -10.42 -0.45
C VAL A 114 -4.79 -11.83 -0.50
N GLY A 115 -4.93 -12.48 0.65
CA GLY A 115 -5.33 -13.88 0.73
C GLY A 115 -6.80 -14.12 1.06
N THR A 116 -7.04 -15.29 1.66
CA THR A 116 -8.34 -15.76 2.12
C THR A 116 -8.25 -16.34 3.53
N THR A 117 -9.29 -16.14 4.33
CA THR A 117 -9.48 -16.80 5.62
C THR A 117 -10.47 -17.94 5.46
N ALA A 118 -10.10 -19.16 5.86
CA ALA A 118 -11.04 -20.28 5.89
C ALA A 118 -12.09 -20.06 6.99
N GLY A 119 -13.37 -20.06 6.62
CA GLY A 119 -14.50 -20.00 7.54
C GLY A 119 -15.36 -21.26 7.46
N PRO A 120 -16.23 -21.49 8.45
CA PRO A 120 -17.12 -22.67 8.50
C PRO A 120 -18.13 -22.73 7.35
N TYR A 121 -18.34 -21.62 6.64
CA TYR A 121 -19.27 -21.51 5.51
C TYR A 121 -18.59 -21.24 4.16
N GLY A 122 -17.25 -21.35 4.10
CA GLY A 122 -16.46 -21.07 2.91
C GLY A 122 -15.35 -20.04 3.15
N PRO A 123 -14.53 -19.76 2.13
CA PRO A 123 -13.44 -18.79 2.22
C PRO A 123 -13.98 -17.36 2.29
N VAL A 124 -13.39 -16.56 3.19
CA VAL A 124 -13.60 -15.11 3.26
C VAL A 124 -12.42 -14.44 2.58
N TRP A 125 -12.68 -13.73 1.49
CA TRP A 125 -11.65 -12.97 0.79
C TRP A 125 -11.25 -11.74 1.58
N GLY A 126 -9.94 -11.46 1.62
CA GLY A 126 -9.44 -10.17 2.05
C GLY A 126 -9.72 -9.07 1.02
N LEU A 127 -8.96 -7.98 1.10
CA LEU A 127 -9.08 -6.83 0.20
C LEU A 127 -8.72 -7.15 -1.26
N ARG A 128 -8.00 -8.26 -1.51
CA ARG A 128 -7.48 -8.67 -2.82
C ARG A 128 -6.58 -7.60 -3.45
N ALA A 129 -5.76 -6.95 -2.63
CA ALA A 129 -4.84 -5.93 -3.10
C ALA A 129 -3.80 -6.52 -4.06
N ASP A 130 -3.39 -5.74 -5.06
CA ASP A 130 -2.32 -6.11 -5.99
C ASP A 130 -0.93 -5.88 -5.39
N ALA A 131 -0.83 -4.99 -4.39
CA ALA A 131 0.32 -4.90 -3.52
C ALA A 131 -0.06 -4.34 -2.15
N PHE A 132 0.81 -4.49 -1.15
CA PHE A 132 0.62 -3.86 0.16
C PHE A 132 1.93 -3.44 0.79
N THR A 133 1.88 -2.48 1.73
CA THR A 133 3.07 -2.04 2.47
C THR A 133 3.28 -2.83 3.75
N ALA A 134 4.54 -3.18 4.02
CA ALA A 134 4.96 -3.97 5.17
C ALA A 134 6.08 -3.29 5.97
N ASN A 135 6.07 -3.43 7.30
CA ASN A 135 7.11 -2.92 8.18
C ASN A 135 8.13 -4.03 8.49
N PRO A 136 9.40 -3.90 8.04
CA PRO A 136 10.41 -4.95 8.19
C PRO A 136 11.11 -4.97 9.56
N LEU A 137 10.74 -4.08 10.50
CA LEU A 137 11.49 -3.85 11.73
C LEU A 137 11.70 -5.11 12.58
N LEU A 138 10.78 -6.08 12.52
CA LEU A 138 10.83 -7.31 13.32
C LEU A 138 11.72 -8.41 12.70
N GLY A 139 12.29 -8.20 11.52
CA GLY A 139 13.19 -9.16 10.87
C GLY A 139 12.55 -10.00 9.77
N SER A 140 13.35 -10.89 9.19
CA SER A 140 12.98 -11.70 8.03
C SER A 140 11.87 -12.71 8.31
N ASP A 141 11.88 -13.34 9.49
CA ASP A 141 10.90 -14.34 9.91
C ASP A 141 9.51 -13.72 10.08
N ALA A 142 9.43 -12.48 10.57
CA ALA A 142 8.19 -11.71 10.64
C ALA A 142 7.66 -11.29 9.26
N LEU A 143 8.55 -11.10 8.27
CA LEU A 143 8.18 -10.73 6.89
C LEU A 143 7.80 -11.93 6.02
N GLU A 144 8.37 -13.09 6.26
CA GLU A 144 8.21 -14.29 5.42
C GLU A 144 6.72 -14.66 5.18
N PRO A 145 5.80 -14.61 6.17
CA PRO A 145 4.39 -14.87 5.92
C PRO A 145 3.75 -13.86 4.95
N LEU A 146 4.21 -12.60 4.97
CA LEU A 146 3.71 -11.54 4.11
C LEU A 146 4.23 -11.71 2.68
N THR A 147 5.54 -11.89 2.50
CA THR A 147 6.16 -12.05 1.18
C THR A 147 5.69 -13.34 0.50
N SER A 148 5.57 -14.44 1.24
CA SER A 148 5.07 -15.72 0.73
C SER A 148 3.62 -15.63 0.28
N ALA A 149 2.77 -14.96 1.07
CA ALA A 149 1.37 -14.76 0.69
C ALA A 149 1.22 -13.84 -0.53
N ALA A 150 2.03 -12.79 -0.61
CA ALA A 150 2.07 -11.92 -1.79
C ALA A 150 2.44 -12.72 -3.04
N ALA A 151 3.53 -13.50 -2.99
CA ALA A 151 3.95 -14.35 -4.10
C ALA A 151 2.86 -15.35 -4.51
N ALA A 152 2.22 -16.03 -3.54
CA ALA A 152 1.15 -16.99 -3.81
C ALA A 152 -0.10 -16.34 -4.44
N ALA A 153 -0.39 -15.09 -4.10
CA ALA A 153 -1.52 -14.32 -4.64
C ALA A 153 -1.21 -13.61 -5.97
N GLY A 154 0.04 -13.65 -6.44
CA GLY A 154 0.48 -12.83 -7.58
C GLY A 154 0.52 -11.33 -7.27
N ALA A 155 0.65 -10.97 -5.99
CA ALA A 155 0.68 -9.61 -5.47
C ALA A 155 2.10 -9.19 -5.06
N GLY A 156 2.29 -7.89 -4.78
CA GLY A 156 3.53 -7.32 -4.28
C GLY A 156 3.55 -7.06 -2.77
N CYS A 157 4.71 -7.25 -2.13
CA CYS A 157 4.97 -6.83 -0.74
C CYS A 157 6.02 -5.70 -0.75
N LEU A 158 5.62 -4.49 -0.35
CA LEU A 158 6.45 -3.29 -0.40
C LEU A 158 6.96 -2.94 1.01
N CYS A 159 8.20 -3.29 1.31
CA CYS A 159 8.77 -3.10 2.64
C CYS A 159 9.23 -1.66 2.87
N LEU A 160 8.97 -1.10 4.05
CA LEU A 160 9.49 0.22 4.42
C LEU A 160 11.01 0.19 4.56
N VAL A 161 11.75 0.85 3.66
CA VAL A 161 13.23 0.89 3.69
C VAL A 161 13.73 2.24 4.17
N ARG A 162 13.23 3.32 3.57
CA ARG A 162 13.48 4.68 4.05
C ARG A 162 12.19 5.50 4.00
N THR A 163 11.73 5.94 5.16
CA THR A 163 10.74 6.98 5.45
C THR A 163 10.70 8.17 4.48
N SER A 164 9.64 8.98 4.38
CA SER A 164 9.80 10.40 3.95
C SER A 164 9.76 11.38 5.13
N ASN A 165 9.22 10.94 6.28
CA ASN A 165 9.06 11.77 7.46
C ASN A 165 10.41 12.22 8.07
N PRO A 166 10.48 13.39 8.74
CA PRO A 166 11.71 13.88 9.36
C PRO A 166 12.36 12.91 10.35
N GLY A 167 11.54 12.30 11.23
CA GLY A 167 12.01 11.35 12.26
C GLY A 167 12.60 10.04 11.71
N ALA A 168 12.51 9.78 10.41
CA ALA A 168 13.21 8.65 9.80
C ALA A 168 14.73 8.72 10.06
N ALA A 169 15.31 9.94 10.09
CA ALA A 169 16.75 10.10 10.32
C ALA A 169 17.21 9.65 11.72
N GLU A 170 16.31 9.61 12.69
CA GLU A 170 16.60 9.20 14.08
C GLU A 170 16.95 7.72 14.20
N LEU A 171 16.49 6.89 13.25
CA LEU A 171 16.70 5.44 13.28
C LEU A 171 17.30 4.91 11.99
N GLN A 172 16.79 5.37 10.85
CA GLN A 172 17.10 4.79 9.54
C GLN A 172 18.44 5.31 9.00
N ASP A 173 18.80 6.55 9.32
CA ASP A 173 20.01 7.24 8.83
C ASP A 173 21.16 7.19 9.84
N VAL A 174 20.97 6.57 11.02
CA VAL A 174 21.98 6.47 12.07
C VAL A 174 23.20 5.68 11.57
N PRO A 175 24.42 6.26 11.65
CA PRO A 175 25.63 5.53 11.31
C PRO A 175 25.83 4.30 12.21
N ALA A 176 26.17 3.16 11.62
CA ALA A 176 26.52 1.94 12.33
C ALA A 176 27.78 1.30 11.71
N PRO A 177 28.51 0.44 12.43
CA PRO A 177 29.82 -0.08 12.00
C PRO A 177 29.83 -0.74 10.62
N GLU A 178 28.72 -1.37 10.21
CA GLU A 178 28.59 -1.91 8.86
C GLU A 178 27.95 -0.89 7.91
N ARG A 179 26.68 -0.54 8.17
CA ARG A 179 25.84 0.31 7.33
C ARG A 179 24.69 0.89 8.14
N PRO A 180 24.15 2.06 7.78
CA PRO A 180 22.90 2.56 8.33
C PRO A 180 21.75 1.56 8.18
N LEU A 181 20.72 1.69 9.02
CA LEU A 181 19.59 0.76 9.03
C LEU A 181 18.86 0.70 7.67
N HIS A 182 18.69 1.82 6.96
CA HIS A 182 18.03 1.80 5.65
C HIS A 182 18.76 0.92 4.62
N GLU A 183 20.10 0.89 4.61
CA GLU A 183 20.85 0.01 3.72
C GLU A 183 20.73 -1.46 4.12
N ARG A 184 20.66 -1.76 5.42
CA ARG A 184 20.43 -3.11 5.93
C ARG A 184 19.04 -3.61 5.52
N LEU A 185 18.02 -2.77 5.65
CA LEU A 185 16.67 -3.06 5.19
C LEU A 185 16.62 -3.26 3.68
N ALA A 186 17.37 -2.48 2.90
CA ALA A 186 17.47 -2.64 1.46
C ALA A 186 18.00 -4.02 1.06
N ARG A 187 19.09 -4.47 1.71
CA ARG A 187 19.65 -5.80 1.47
C ARG A 187 18.68 -6.92 1.85
N LEU A 188 17.97 -6.75 2.97
CA LEU A 188 16.93 -7.69 3.39
C LEU A 188 15.83 -7.83 2.33
N VAL A 189 15.39 -6.71 1.74
CA VAL A 189 14.41 -6.71 0.64
C VAL A 189 14.95 -7.42 -0.60
N ASP A 190 16.19 -7.14 -1.01
CA ASP A 190 16.80 -7.78 -2.19
C ASP A 190 16.98 -9.30 -2.00
N GLU A 191 17.32 -9.72 -0.78
CA GLU A 191 17.45 -11.12 -0.39
C GLU A 191 16.10 -11.85 -0.40
N LEU A 192 15.08 -11.32 0.28
CA LEU A 192 13.73 -11.89 0.30
C LEU A 192 13.10 -11.92 -1.10
N GLY A 193 13.45 -10.98 -1.96
CA GLY A 193 12.96 -10.90 -3.33
C GLY A 193 13.68 -11.79 -4.34
N ARG A 194 14.76 -12.48 -3.96
CA ARG A 194 15.61 -13.23 -4.90
C ARG A 194 14.85 -14.30 -5.68
N ASP A 195 13.97 -15.02 -4.99
CA ASP A 195 13.20 -16.13 -5.58
C ASP A 195 11.80 -15.69 -6.06
N CYS A 196 11.50 -14.39 -6.00
CA CYS A 196 10.22 -13.80 -6.36
C CYS A 196 10.28 -12.95 -7.64
N VAL A 197 11.26 -13.22 -8.51
CA VAL A 197 11.50 -12.46 -9.74
C VAL A 197 10.61 -12.96 -10.87
N GLY A 198 9.74 -12.08 -11.38
CA GLY A 198 8.86 -12.38 -12.51
C GLY A 198 9.55 -12.23 -13.86
N ALA A 199 8.81 -12.49 -14.94
CA ALA A 199 9.30 -12.42 -16.32
C ALA A 199 9.82 -11.03 -16.75
N SER A 200 9.43 -9.97 -16.04
CA SER A 200 9.93 -8.60 -16.26
C SER A 200 11.32 -8.34 -15.65
N GLY A 201 11.89 -9.32 -14.93
CA GLY A 201 13.13 -9.14 -14.16
C GLY A 201 12.95 -8.39 -12.84
N LEU A 202 11.70 -8.05 -12.47
CA LEU A 202 11.36 -7.39 -11.22
C LEU A 202 10.85 -8.40 -10.19
N SER A 203 11.20 -8.16 -8.93
CA SER A 203 10.75 -8.91 -7.76
C SER A 203 9.38 -8.42 -7.28
N SER A 204 8.52 -9.33 -6.83
CA SER A 204 7.27 -8.99 -6.13
C SER A 204 7.53 -8.48 -4.70
N VAL A 205 8.70 -8.74 -4.13
CA VAL A 205 9.18 -8.04 -2.92
C VAL A 205 9.86 -6.75 -3.37
N GLY A 206 9.27 -5.63 -2.97
CA GLY A 206 9.72 -4.28 -3.29
C GLY A 206 9.97 -3.45 -2.04
N ALA A 207 10.18 -2.15 -2.25
CA ALA A 207 10.47 -1.22 -1.16
C ALA A 207 9.68 0.08 -1.27
N VAL A 208 9.41 0.68 -0.11
CA VAL A 208 8.96 2.06 0.04
C VAL A 208 10.15 2.91 0.41
N VAL A 209 10.45 3.90 -0.42
CA VAL A 209 11.61 4.80 -0.26
C VAL A 209 11.15 6.24 -0.46
N GLY A 210 11.34 7.11 0.52
CA GLY A 210 10.99 8.52 0.40
C GLY A 210 11.75 9.22 -0.72
N ALA A 211 11.04 10.01 -1.52
CA ALA A 211 11.61 10.72 -2.68
C ALA A 211 12.39 12.01 -2.33
N THR A 212 12.72 12.25 -1.06
CA THR A 212 13.26 13.54 -0.60
C THR A 212 14.78 13.66 -0.63
N ARG A 213 15.51 12.58 -0.95
CA ARG A 213 16.99 12.52 -1.00
C ARG A 213 17.49 11.69 -2.18
N PRO A 214 17.77 12.31 -3.35
CA PRO A 214 18.19 11.60 -4.56
C PRO A 214 19.45 10.74 -4.38
N GLU A 215 20.42 11.20 -3.59
CA GLU A 215 21.67 10.48 -3.31
C GLU A 215 21.42 9.18 -2.55
N THR A 216 20.53 9.19 -1.55
CA THR A 216 20.13 7.98 -0.82
C THR A 216 19.36 7.04 -1.73
N LEU A 217 18.48 7.57 -2.59
CA LEU A 217 17.71 6.75 -3.54
C LEU A 217 18.61 6.01 -4.53
N ALA A 218 19.68 6.65 -5.03
CA ALA A 218 20.65 6.00 -5.93
C ALA A 218 21.33 4.79 -5.27
N VAL A 219 21.85 4.96 -4.04
CA VAL A 219 22.46 3.87 -3.26
C VAL A 219 21.45 2.75 -3.02
N LEU A 220 20.22 3.10 -2.63
CA LEU A 220 19.17 2.11 -2.37
C LEU A 220 18.76 1.33 -3.62
N ARG A 221 18.75 1.98 -4.80
CA ARG A 221 18.52 1.31 -6.08
C ARG A 221 19.64 0.31 -6.41
N GLU A 222 20.89 0.67 -6.19
CA GLU A 222 22.03 -0.25 -6.39
C GLU A 222 21.96 -1.47 -5.46
N LEU A 223 21.51 -1.28 -4.22
CA LEU A 223 21.34 -2.37 -3.25
C LEU A 223 20.14 -3.27 -3.55
N MET A 224 19.15 -2.77 -4.31
CA MET A 224 17.90 -3.49 -4.64
C MET A 224 17.59 -3.40 -6.14
N PRO A 225 18.44 -3.93 -7.03
CA PRO A 225 18.31 -3.75 -8.47
C PRO A 225 17.01 -4.34 -9.04
N ARG A 226 16.44 -5.35 -8.38
CA ARG A 226 15.23 -6.06 -8.82
C ARG A 226 13.95 -5.53 -8.16
N ALA A 227 14.05 -4.71 -7.13
CA ALA A 227 12.88 -4.27 -6.36
C ALA A 227 12.05 -3.23 -7.12
N ILE A 228 10.72 -3.38 -7.07
CA ILE A 228 9.81 -2.27 -7.37
C ILE A 228 9.93 -1.25 -6.23
N LEU A 229 10.15 0.02 -6.57
CA LEU A 229 10.22 1.10 -5.58
C LEU A 229 8.94 1.94 -5.64
N LEU A 230 8.22 1.99 -4.53
CA LEU A 230 7.15 2.95 -4.30
C LEU A 230 7.77 4.20 -3.66
N LEU A 231 7.69 5.33 -4.36
CA LEU A 231 8.32 6.59 -3.97
C LEU A 231 7.28 7.60 -3.46
N PRO A 232 6.82 7.51 -2.21
CA PRO A 232 5.92 8.52 -1.65
C PRO A 232 6.66 9.86 -1.49
N GLY A 233 5.90 10.93 -1.58
CA GLY A 233 6.36 12.29 -1.24
C GLY A 233 6.63 13.21 -2.42
N VAL A 234 6.47 12.76 -3.67
CA VAL A 234 6.41 13.65 -4.83
C VAL A 234 5.18 14.58 -4.70
N GLY A 235 5.38 15.88 -4.89
CA GLY A 235 4.33 16.89 -4.72
C GLY A 235 4.28 17.44 -3.28
N ALA A 236 3.25 17.09 -2.50
CA ALA A 236 2.95 17.73 -1.21
C ALA A 236 4.07 17.63 -0.15
N GLN A 237 4.99 16.66 -0.28
CA GLN A 237 6.12 16.47 0.65
C GLN A 237 7.46 16.93 0.04
N GLY A 238 7.44 17.62 -1.11
CA GLY A 238 8.61 18.25 -1.71
C GLY A 238 9.60 17.31 -2.41
N GLY A 239 9.26 16.04 -2.61
CA GLY A 239 10.07 15.12 -3.42
C GLY A 239 10.05 15.49 -4.91
N THR A 240 11.20 15.32 -5.57
CA THR A 240 11.43 15.61 -7.00
C THR A 240 12.10 14.45 -7.68
#